data_AF-A0A2X3F9M4-F1
#
_entry.id   AF-A0A2X3F9M4-F1
#
_cell.length_a   1.000
_cell.length_b   1.000
_cell.length_c   1.000
_cell.angle_alpha   90.00
_cell.angle_beta   90.00
_cell.angle_gamma   90.00
#
_symmetry.space_group_name_H-M   'P 1'
#
loop_
_entity.id
_entity.type
_entity.pdbx_description
1 polymer ?
#
loop_
_entity_poly.entity_id
_entity_poly.type
_entity_poly.pdbx_seq_one_letter_code
_entity_poly.pdbx_strand_id
1 'polypeptide(L)' 'MHGRFTSTTFILVHKATNKPEQTAEVLKFFDWAYKNGGKEANALDYATLPESVVEQVRAAWKTNVKDSSGKALY' A
#
# COMPACT_ATOMS: atom_id res chain seq x y z
N MET A 1 5.39 30.44 14.53
CA MET A 1 4.69 29.42 13.72
C MET A 1 5.27 28.06 14.09
N HIS A 2 4.49 27.15 14.68
CA HIS A 2 4.96 25.78 14.96
C HIS A 2 4.73 24.93 13.71
N GLY A 3 5.79 24.69 12.93
CA GLY A 3 5.72 23.77 11.80
C GLY A 3 5.50 22.35 12.31
N ARG A 4 4.36 21.74 11.99
CA ARG A 4 4.18 20.30 12.17
C ARG A 4 5.13 19.61 11.20
N PHE A 5 6.12 18.88 11.70
CA PHE A 5 6.95 17.99 10.90
C PHE A 5 6.12 16.77 10.52
N THR A 6 5.46 16.82 9.36
CA THR A 6 4.64 15.71 8.85
C THR A 6 5.44 14.92 7.81
N SER A 7 5.52 13.60 7.99
CA SER A 7 6.12 12.68 7.03
C SER A 7 5.21 11.49 6.80
N THR A 8 5.25 10.93 5.59
CA THR A 8 4.64 9.63 5.28
C THR A 8 5.67 8.51 5.45
N THR A 9 5.20 7.28 5.50
CA THR A 9 6.04 6.06 5.54
C THR A 9 5.77 5.21 4.31
N PHE A 10 6.77 4.42 3.89
CA PHE A 10 6.74 3.66 2.64
C PHE A 10 6.93 2.17 2.89
N ILE A 11 6.23 1.37 2.08
CA ILE A 11 6.39 -0.08 2.01
C ILE A 11 7.11 -0.41 0.71
N LEU A 12 8.16 -1.22 0.80
CA LEU A 12 8.90 -1.70 -0.37
C LEU A 12 8.49 -3.13 -0.70
N VAL A 13 8.13 -3.36 -1.96
CA VAL A 13 7.79 -4.69 -2.50
C VAL A 13 8.58 -4.95 -3.78
N HIS A 14 8.92 -6.21 -4.04
CA HIS A 14 9.60 -6.60 -5.27
C HIS A 14 8.65 -6.45 -6.47
N LYS A 15 9.10 -5.73 -7.51
CA LYS A 15 8.34 -5.57 -8.76
C LYS A 15 8.15 -6.89 -9.51
N ALA A 16 9.19 -7.71 -9.56
CA ALA A 16 9.15 -9.08 -10.07
C ALA A 16 9.48 -10.02 -8.91
N THR A 17 8.56 -10.91 -8.57
CA THR A 17 8.69 -11.82 -7.43
C THR A 17 8.71 -13.27 -7.88
N ASN A 18 9.52 -14.08 -7.21
CA ASN A 18 9.49 -15.55 -7.33
C ASN A 18 8.53 -16.18 -6.30
N LYS A 19 7.85 -15.35 -5.51
CA LYS A 19 6.93 -15.69 -4.43
C LYS A 19 5.58 -14.99 -4.63
N PRO A 20 4.84 -15.33 -5.70
CA PRO A 20 3.66 -14.58 -6.14
C PRO A 20 2.53 -14.63 -5.10
N GLU A 21 2.30 -15.78 -4.47
CA GLU A 21 1.26 -15.95 -3.45
C GLU A 21 1.53 -15.06 -2.22
N GLN A 22 2.75 -15.09 -1.68
CA GLN A 22 3.10 -14.27 -0.52
C GLN A 22 3.01 -12.78 -0.86
N THR A 23 3.44 -12.39 -2.06
CA THR A 23 3.36 -11.01 -2.51
C THR A 23 1.91 -10.55 -2.64
N ALA A 24 1.04 -11.37 -3.23
CA ALA A 24 -0.39 -11.08 -3.32
C ALA A 24 -1.04 -10.91 -1.93
N GLU A 25 -0.71 -11.76 -0.96
CA GLU A 25 -1.22 -11.62 0.42
C GLU A 25 -0.72 -10.33 1.10
N VAL A 26 0.53 -9.93 0.87
CA VAL A 26 1.04 -8.64 1.35
C VAL A 26 0.25 -7.47 0.76
N LEU A 27 -0.02 -7.48 -0.55
CA LEU A 27 -0.82 -6.43 -1.19
C LEU A 27 -2.25 -6.41 -0.66
N LYS A 28 -2.88 -7.57 -0.46
CA LYS A 28 -4.22 -7.68 0.14
C LYS A 28 -4.28 -7.15 1.56
N PHE A 29 -3.25 -7.44 2.37
CA PHE A 29 -3.16 -6.94 3.74
C PHE A 29 -3.17 -5.41 3.78
N PHE A 30 -2.33 -4.76 2.96
CA PHE A 30 -2.29 -3.30 2.92
C PHE A 30 -3.54 -2.69 2.28
N ASP A 31 -4.13 -3.35 1.29
CA ASP A 31 -5.41 -2.92 0.72
C ASP A 31 -6.54 -2.95 1.76
N TRP A 32 -6.61 -4.02 2.56
CA TRP A 32 -7.52 -4.12 3.69
C TRP A 32 -7.25 -3.03 4.72
N ALA A 33 -5.99 -2.74 5.03
CA ALA A 33 -5.60 -1.69 5.97
C ALA A 33 -6.03 -0.29 5.47
N TYR A 34 -5.88 0.01 4.18
CA TYR A 34 -6.37 1.27 3.61
C TYR A 34 -7.89 1.39 3.68
N LYS A 35 -8.61 0.28 3.50
CA LYS A 35 -10.09 0.28 3.52
C LYS A 35 -10.68 0.30 4.93
N ASN A 36 -10.07 -0.41 5.87
CA ASN A 36 -10.70 -0.68 7.18
C ASN A 36 -9.88 -0.12 8.36
N GLY A 37 -8.57 0.02 8.22
CA GLY A 37 -7.66 0.40 9.33
C GLY A 37 -7.62 1.89 9.66
N GLY A 38 -8.45 2.71 9.01
CA GLY A 38 -8.42 4.16 9.19
C GLY A 38 -8.77 4.59 10.62
N LYS A 39 -9.69 3.88 11.28
CA LYS A 39 -10.07 4.18 12.66
C LYS A 39 -8.92 3.88 13.63
N GLU A 40 -8.24 2.76 13.46
CA GLU A 40 -7.09 2.33 14.24
C GLU A 40 -5.89 3.26 14.04
N ALA A 41 -5.63 3.69 12.80
CA ALA A 41 -4.57 4.65 12.50
C ALA A 41 -4.83 6.00 13.18
N ASN A 42 -6.05 6.53 13.07
CA ASN A 42 -6.44 7.79 13.70
C ASN A 42 -6.39 7.69 15.24
N ALA A 43 -6.71 6.54 15.82
CA ALA A 43 -6.61 6.31 17.27
C ALA A 43 -5.16 6.35 17.80
N LEU A 44 -4.18 6.17 16.91
CA LEU A 44 -2.74 6.29 17.17
C LEU A 44 -2.16 7.64 16.68
N ASP A 45 -3.03 8.62 16.38
CA ASP A 45 -2.68 9.95 15.86
C ASP A 45 -1.98 9.95 14.48
N TYR A 46 -2.12 8.87 13.70
CA TYR A 46 -1.68 8.84 12.30
C TYR A 46 -2.79 9.31 11.36
N ALA A 47 -2.46 10.23 10.45
CA ALA A 47 -3.37 10.66 9.40
C ALA A 47 -3.48 9.57 8.31
N THR A 48 -4.72 9.24 7.92
CA THR A 48 -5.00 8.33 6.80
C THR A 48 -4.70 9.01 5.47
N LEU A 49 -4.20 8.23 4.49
CA LEU A 49 -4.03 8.72 3.12
C LEU A 49 -5.38 9.08 2.49
N PRO A 50 -5.47 10.15 1.69
CA PRO A 50 -6.66 10.43 0.89
C PRO A 50 -6.98 9.28 -0.07
N GLU A 51 -8.27 9.07 -0.33
CA GLU A 51 -8.74 7.99 -1.23
C GLU A 51 -8.08 8.06 -2.62
N SER A 52 -7.90 9.27 -3.17
CA SER A 52 -7.24 9.48 -4.46
C SER A 52 -5.77 9.01 -4.48
N VAL A 53 -5.09 9.02 -3.34
CA VAL A 53 -3.72 8.51 -3.21
C VAL A 53 -3.74 7.00 -3.08
N VAL A 54 -4.70 6.44 -2.33
CA VAL A 54 -4.90 4.98 -2.24
C VAL A 54 -5.19 4.38 -3.61
N GLU A 55 -6.03 5.02 -4.42
CA GLU A 55 -6.30 4.58 -5.80
C GLU A 55 -5.06 4.63 -6.70
N GLN A 56 -4.19 5.64 -6.53
CA GLN A 56 -2.91 5.68 -7.25
C GLN A 56 -1.97 4.54 -6.84
N VAL A 57 -1.94 4.19 -5.54
CA VAL A 57 -1.17 3.04 -5.03
C VAL A 57 -1.69 1.74 -5.63
N ARG A 58 -3.01 1.53 -5.61
CA ARG A 58 -3.68 0.38 -6.23
C ARG A 58 -3.36 0.25 -7.71
N ALA A 59 -3.46 1.36 -8.46
CA ALA A 59 -3.12 1.39 -9.89
C ALA A 59 -1.64 1.04 -10.13
N ALA A 60 -0.73 1.59 -9.32
CA ALA A 60 0.70 1.33 -9.42
C ALA A 60 1.03 -0.14 -9.15
N TRP A 61 0.33 -0.81 -8.23
CA TRP A 61 0.51 -2.25 -7.98
C TRP A 61 0.13 -3.10 -9.20
N LYS A 62 -1.02 -2.82 -9.84
CA LYS A 62 -1.46 -3.52 -11.07
C LYS A 62 -0.43 -3.44 -12.19
N THR A 63 0.26 -2.30 -12.32
CA THR A 63 1.24 -2.08 -13.38
C THR A 63 2.63 -2.60 -13.06
N ASN A 64 3.06 -2.51 -11.79
CA ASN A 64 4.46 -2.71 -11.41
C ASN A 64 4.74 -4.03 -10.66
N VAL A 65 3.75 -4.66 -10.04
CA VAL A 65 3.96 -5.87 -9.22
C VAL A 65 3.45 -7.09 -9.98
N LYS A 66 4.38 -7.89 -10.48
CA LYS A 66 4.13 -9.02 -11.37
C LYS A 66 4.89 -10.26 -10.90
N ASP A 67 4.39 -11.44 -11.28
CA ASP A 67 5.17 -12.67 -11.16
C ASP A 67 6.24 -12.79 -12.26
N SER A 68 7.01 -13.87 -12.21
CA SER A 68 8.04 -14.17 -13.22
C SER A 68 7.50 -14.38 -14.64
N SER A 69 6.20 -14.61 -14.80
CA SER A 69 5.53 -14.72 -16.11
C SER A 69 4.99 -13.37 -16.62
N GLY A 70 5.11 -12.30 -15.83
CA GLY A 70 4.62 -10.97 -16.17
C GLY A 70 3.14 -10.74 -15.83
N LYS A 71 2.48 -11.68 -15.14
CA LYS A 71 1.09 -11.53 -14.69
C LYS A 71 1.03 -10.63 -13.46
N ALA A 72 0.12 -9.66 -13.47
CA ALA A 72 -0.12 -8.78 -12.33
C ALA A 72 -0.65 -9.55 -11.11
N LEU A 73 -0.18 -9.16 -9.93
CA LEU A 73 -0.53 -9.82 -8.65
C LEU A 73 -1.60 -9.09 -7.84
N TYR A 74 -2.13 -7.98 -8.37
CA TYR A 74 -3.19 -7.15 -7.79
C TYR A 74 -4.22 -6.79 -8.87
#